data_AF-A0A2T2UKV9-F1
#
_entry.id   AF-A0A2T2UKV9-F1
#
_cell.length_a   1.000
_cell.length_b   1.000
_cell.length_c   1.000
_cell.angle_alpha   90.00
_cell.angle_beta   90.00
_cell.angle_gamma   90.00
#
_symmetry.space_group_name_H-M   'P 1'
#
loop_
_entity.id
_entity.type
_entity.pdbx_description
1 polymer ?
#
loop_
_entity_poly.entity_id
_entity_poly.type
_entity_poly.pdbx_seq_one_letter_code
_entity_poly.pdbx_strand_id
1 'polypeptide(L)'
;MRWTIVLVLLGLVGSIGLVPTASAQSSPVPEEAPVEKIAGGFEFTEGPFWHEGRLLFTDIPANTVYEWTPADSSSSVFLKPSGHANGLAVGPQGHLLLAQHDGQVGRLTEGEAVEPLAQSYQGKRLNSPNDLTVTDDGTIYFTDPPYGVDEENRELDVSGVYRLDPDGTLTLLTDRFARPNGICLSPDESVLYVNDSGENVVRAYDVTDDGGITNGRQFAALEGEEPGNTDGMKVDAEGNLYTTGPGGIWIFGGPERMTLYVTAQSNVYRVPVAVPGAE
;
A
#
# COMPACT_ATOMS: atom_id res chain seq x y z
N MET A 1 -77.81 -28.60 4.34
CA MET A 1 -77.22 -27.77 5.42
C MET A 1 -75.84 -28.31 5.80
N ARG A 2 -74.79 -27.76 5.20
CA ARG A 2 -73.37 -27.83 5.61
C ARG A 2 -72.66 -26.77 4.76
N TRP A 3 -71.98 -25.83 5.40
CA TRP A 3 -71.21 -24.79 4.71
C TRP A 3 -69.73 -25.16 4.76
N THR A 4 -69.07 -25.15 3.61
CA THR A 4 -67.61 -25.21 3.52
C THR A 4 -67.14 -23.91 2.91
N ILE A 5 -66.50 -23.07 3.72
CA ILE A 5 -65.89 -21.82 3.25
C ILE A 5 -64.55 -22.19 2.61
N VAL A 6 -64.40 -21.92 1.32
CA VAL A 6 -63.11 -21.99 0.62
C VAL A 6 -62.58 -20.57 0.47
N LEU A 7 -61.44 -20.28 1.09
CA LEU A 7 -60.76 -18.98 0.96
C LEU A 7 -60.14 -18.88 -0.43
N VAL A 8 -60.57 -17.87 -1.20
CA VAL A 8 -59.90 -17.48 -2.45
C VAL A 8 -58.73 -16.57 -2.10
N LEU A 9 -57.52 -17.13 -2.13
CA LEU A 9 -56.28 -16.37 -2.03
C LEU A 9 -55.92 -15.81 -3.42
N LEU A 10 -56.16 -14.50 -3.61
CA LEU A 10 -55.68 -13.77 -4.77
C LEU A 10 -54.15 -13.64 -4.70
N GLY A 11 -53.46 -14.44 -5.51
CA GLY A 11 -52.01 -14.30 -5.66
C GLY A 11 -51.67 -12.99 -6.38
N LEU A 12 -51.05 -12.04 -5.66
CA LEU A 12 -50.35 -10.95 -6.32
C LEU A 12 -49.18 -11.55 -7.11
N VAL A 13 -49.19 -11.38 -8.43
CA VAL A 13 -48.00 -11.61 -9.26
C VAL A 13 -47.06 -10.43 -9.06
N GLY A 14 -46.35 -10.45 -7.92
CA GLY A 14 -45.20 -9.58 -7.71
C GLY A 14 -44.13 -9.98 -8.71
N SER A 15 -43.80 -9.09 -9.64
CA SER A 15 -42.70 -9.30 -10.58
C SER A 15 -41.38 -9.34 -9.82
N ILE A 16 -40.88 -10.54 -9.53
CA ILE A 16 -39.53 -10.76 -9.03
C ILE A 16 -38.58 -10.30 -10.14
N GLY A 17 -38.09 -9.07 -10.03
CA GLY A 17 -36.91 -8.65 -10.78
C GLY A 17 -35.77 -9.57 -10.39
N LEU A 18 -35.10 -10.19 -11.36
CA LEU A 18 -33.88 -10.93 -11.06
C LEU A 18 -32.87 -9.94 -10.49
N VAL A 19 -32.51 -10.14 -9.22
CA VAL A 19 -31.25 -9.60 -8.71
C VAL A 19 -30.16 -10.18 -9.62
N PRO A 20 -29.30 -9.36 -10.26
CA PRO A 20 -28.21 -9.90 -11.05
C PRO A 20 -27.34 -10.74 -10.13
N THR A 21 -27.20 -12.03 -10.44
CA THR A 21 -26.26 -12.90 -9.74
C THR A 21 -24.87 -12.36 -9.99
N ALA A 22 -24.25 -11.81 -8.94
CA ALA A 22 -22.87 -11.35 -9.02
C ALA A 22 -22.00 -12.52 -9.49
N SER A 23 -21.38 -12.38 -10.66
CA SER A 23 -20.38 -13.35 -11.11
C SER A 23 -19.20 -13.29 -10.15
N ALA A 24 -18.70 -14.44 -9.71
CA ALA A 24 -17.46 -14.47 -8.98
C ALA A 24 -16.34 -13.94 -9.88
N GLN A 25 -15.64 -12.92 -9.41
CA GLN A 25 -14.38 -12.49 -10.01
C GLN A 25 -13.30 -13.49 -9.57
N SER A 26 -12.44 -13.84 -10.50
CA SER A 26 -11.39 -14.84 -10.29
C SER A 26 -10.26 -14.33 -9.40
N SER A 27 -9.51 -15.26 -8.77
CA SER A 27 -8.21 -14.95 -8.19
C SER A 27 -7.32 -14.24 -9.23
N PRO A 28 -6.63 -13.14 -8.88
CA PRO A 28 -5.58 -12.59 -9.71
C PRO A 28 -4.51 -13.62 -10.08
N VAL A 29 -4.02 -14.42 -9.12
CA VAL A 29 -2.91 -15.37 -9.35
C VAL A 29 -3.36 -16.81 -9.63
N PRO A 30 -2.68 -17.52 -10.57
CA PRO A 30 -2.79 -18.96 -10.76
C PRO A 30 -2.39 -19.79 -9.53
N GLU A 31 -3.14 -20.86 -9.27
CA GLU A 31 -2.97 -21.77 -8.13
C GLU A 31 -1.58 -22.43 -8.04
N GLU A 32 -0.90 -22.62 -9.18
CA GLU A 32 0.47 -23.16 -9.26
C GLU A 32 1.51 -22.12 -9.74
N ALA A 33 1.30 -20.81 -9.50
CA ALA A 33 2.23 -19.78 -9.96
C ALA A 33 3.64 -19.92 -9.33
N PRO A 34 4.70 -20.13 -10.14
CA PRO A 34 6.05 -20.33 -9.61
C PRO A 34 6.65 -19.01 -9.11
N VAL A 35 7.08 -18.98 -7.86
CA VAL A 35 7.78 -17.84 -7.25
C VAL A 35 9.24 -17.84 -7.70
N GLU A 36 9.61 -16.85 -8.52
CA GLU A 36 10.97 -16.66 -9.03
C GLU A 36 11.72 -15.59 -8.21
N LYS A 37 12.93 -15.91 -7.74
CA LYS A 37 13.89 -14.93 -7.20
C LYS A 37 14.61 -14.25 -8.36
N ILE A 38 14.35 -12.97 -8.57
CA ILE A 38 14.88 -12.22 -9.73
C ILE A 38 16.20 -11.48 -9.43
N ALA A 39 16.48 -11.19 -8.16
CA ALA A 39 17.70 -10.53 -7.68
C ALA A 39 17.96 -10.91 -6.20
N GLY A 40 19.18 -10.64 -5.70
CA GLY A 40 19.50 -10.77 -4.28
C GLY A 40 20.98 -10.59 -3.96
N GLY A 41 21.29 -10.50 -2.66
CA GLY A 41 22.62 -10.10 -2.15
C GLY A 41 22.62 -8.72 -1.46
N PHE A 42 21.44 -8.17 -1.24
CA PHE A 42 21.13 -6.93 -0.54
C PHE A 42 21.14 -7.10 0.98
N GLU A 43 21.10 -5.99 1.73
CA GLU A 43 21.02 -6.01 3.19
C GLU A 43 19.57 -6.11 3.69
N PHE A 44 18.69 -5.20 3.28
CA PHE A 44 17.25 -5.27 3.53
C PHE A 44 16.46 -4.55 2.42
N THR A 45 15.85 -5.31 1.50
CA THR A 45 15.16 -4.78 0.33
C THR A 45 13.75 -4.29 0.65
N GLU A 46 13.40 -3.09 0.20
CA GLU A 46 12.08 -2.51 0.44
C GLU A 46 11.51 -1.68 -0.72
N GLY A 47 10.31 -1.14 -0.53
CA GLY A 47 9.69 -0.13 -1.40
C GLY A 47 9.63 -0.47 -2.90
N PRO A 48 9.21 -1.69 -3.33
CA PRO A 48 9.21 -2.07 -4.73
C PRO A 48 8.20 -1.26 -5.54
N PHE A 49 8.67 -0.53 -6.55
CA PHE A 49 7.86 0.32 -7.42
C PHE A 49 8.17 0.06 -8.91
N TRP A 50 7.16 -0.39 -9.67
CA TRP A 50 7.30 -0.66 -11.10
C TRP A 50 7.05 0.60 -11.93
N HIS A 51 8.01 0.99 -12.77
CA HIS A 51 7.96 2.22 -13.55
C HIS A 51 8.64 2.01 -14.91
N GLU A 52 8.01 2.45 -16.01
CA GLU A 52 8.63 2.47 -17.36
C GLU A 52 9.31 1.15 -17.82
N GLY A 53 8.87 -0.01 -17.33
CA GLY A 53 9.44 -1.32 -17.69
C GLY A 53 10.63 -1.78 -16.83
N ARG A 54 11.02 -0.99 -15.82
CA ARG A 54 11.97 -1.36 -14.76
C ARG A 54 11.26 -1.48 -13.41
N LEU A 55 11.79 -2.34 -12.54
CA LEU A 55 11.44 -2.35 -11.12
C LEU A 55 12.47 -1.53 -10.37
N LEU A 56 12.04 -0.45 -9.71
CA LEU A 56 12.83 0.21 -8.68
C LEU A 56 12.55 -0.47 -7.33
N PHE A 57 13.56 -0.59 -6.49
CA PHE A 57 13.42 -1.04 -5.09
C PHE A 57 14.57 -0.47 -4.27
N THR A 58 14.37 -0.35 -2.96
CA THR A 58 15.38 0.20 -2.05
C THR A 58 16.14 -0.92 -1.34
N ASP A 59 17.33 -0.58 -0.84
CA ASP A 59 18.06 -1.35 0.16
C ASP A 59 18.44 -0.37 1.29
N ILE A 60 17.69 -0.41 2.39
CA ILE A 60 17.68 0.67 3.38
C ILE A 60 19.07 0.78 4.05
N PRO A 61 19.67 -0.28 4.64
CA PRO A 61 20.98 -0.19 5.29
C PRO A 61 22.10 0.15 4.30
N ALA A 62 22.01 -0.34 3.06
CA ALA A 62 22.97 -0.01 2.01
C ALA A 62 22.81 1.45 1.50
N ASN A 63 21.79 2.19 1.93
CA ASN A 63 21.47 3.56 1.53
C ASN A 63 21.41 3.74 0.00
N THR A 64 20.67 2.84 -0.67
CA THR A 64 20.66 2.72 -2.14
C THR A 64 19.25 2.48 -2.67
N VAL A 65 18.94 3.06 -3.84
CA VAL A 65 17.87 2.57 -4.72
C VAL A 65 18.53 1.76 -5.84
N TYR A 66 18.03 0.57 -6.08
CA TYR A 66 18.40 -0.31 -7.18
C TYR A 66 17.31 -0.30 -8.26
N GLU A 67 17.70 -0.64 -9.48
CA GLU A 67 16.79 -0.98 -10.56
C GLU A 67 17.02 -2.42 -11.03
N TRP A 68 15.99 -3.04 -11.60
CA TRP A 68 16.04 -4.34 -12.25
C TRP A 68 15.14 -4.33 -13.50
N THR A 69 15.49 -5.10 -14.54
CA THR A 69 14.67 -5.22 -15.75
C THR A 69 14.45 -6.69 -16.14
N PRO A 70 13.36 -7.04 -16.85
CA PRO A 70 13.21 -8.40 -17.38
C PRO A 70 14.20 -8.76 -18.51
N ALA A 71 14.91 -7.78 -19.06
CA ALA A 71 15.80 -7.96 -20.22
C ALA A 71 17.27 -8.20 -19.81
N ASP A 72 17.71 -7.57 -18.72
CA ASP A 72 18.98 -7.85 -18.05
C ASP A 72 18.67 -8.51 -16.70
N SER A 73 18.98 -9.81 -16.57
CA SER A 73 18.68 -10.61 -15.37
C SER A 73 19.60 -10.29 -14.18
N SER A 74 19.97 -9.03 -14.02
CA SER A 74 20.78 -8.47 -12.94
C SER A 74 20.21 -7.11 -12.50
N SER A 75 20.74 -6.55 -11.42
CA SER A 75 20.26 -5.28 -10.83
C SER A 75 21.38 -4.23 -10.79
N SER A 76 21.12 -3.04 -11.34
CA SER A 76 22.01 -1.88 -11.29
C SER A 76 21.67 -0.95 -10.12
N VAL A 77 22.63 -0.13 -9.70
CA VAL A 77 22.38 0.99 -8.78
C VAL A 77 21.70 2.12 -9.56
N PHE A 78 20.54 2.57 -9.08
CA PHE A 78 19.78 3.68 -9.66
C PHE A 78 20.07 5.01 -8.94
N LEU A 79 20.13 5.01 -7.59
CA LEU A 79 20.42 6.20 -6.79
C LEU A 79 21.24 5.83 -5.54
N LYS A 80 22.38 6.50 -5.33
CA LYS A 80 23.20 6.36 -4.13
C LYS A 80 23.97 7.65 -3.82
N PRO A 81 23.90 8.22 -2.59
CA PRO A 81 23.03 7.80 -1.48
C PRO A 81 21.53 8.04 -1.78
N SER A 82 20.66 7.18 -1.26
CA SER A 82 19.20 7.33 -1.34
C SER A 82 18.59 8.16 -0.20
N GLY A 83 19.37 8.50 0.83
CA GLY A 83 18.88 9.07 2.09
C GLY A 83 18.24 8.03 3.00
N HIS A 84 18.70 6.77 2.91
CA HIS A 84 18.06 5.59 3.49
C HIS A 84 16.56 5.53 3.08
N ALA A 85 16.29 5.68 1.77
CA ALA A 85 14.94 5.58 1.24
C ALA A 85 14.33 4.19 1.52
N ASN A 86 13.06 4.17 1.92
CA ASN A 86 12.22 2.97 1.97
C ASN A 86 11.20 3.04 0.81
N GLY A 87 10.00 3.59 1.04
CA GLY A 87 8.91 3.61 0.07
C GLY A 87 9.15 4.54 -1.11
N LEU A 88 8.66 4.12 -2.29
CA LEU A 88 8.79 4.81 -3.56
C LEU A 88 7.43 4.93 -4.26
N ALA A 89 7.18 6.08 -4.88
CA ALA A 89 6.10 6.27 -5.84
C ALA A 89 6.53 7.30 -6.91
N VAL A 90 5.72 7.48 -7.96
CA VAL A 90 5.92 8.56 -8.93
C VAL A 90 4.69 9.46 -8.92
N GLY A 91 4.89 10.76 -8.72
CA GLY A 91 3.82 11.75 -8.76
C GLY A 91 3.36 12.08 -10.19
N PRO A 92 2.22 12.78 -10.37
CA PRO A 92 1.59 13.02 -11.68
C PRO A 92 2.46 13.79 -12.69
N GLN A 93 3.54 14.45 -12.27
CA GLN A 93 4.53 15.09 -13.15
C GLN A 93 5.70 14.17 -13.57
N GLY A 94 5.68 12.89 -13.20
CA GLY A 94 6.71 11.90 -13.56
C GLY A 94 7.94 11.86 -12.64
N HIS A 95 7.99 12.68 -11.58
CA HIS A 95 9.09 12.66 -10.62
C HIS A 95 8.95 11.52 -9.61
N LEU A 96 10.06 10.82 -9.34
CA LEU A 96 10.16 9.84 -8.27
C LEU A 96 10.10 10.53 -6.90
N LEU A 97 9.20 10.06 -6.05
CA LEU A 97 9.01 10.44 -4.66
C LEU A 97 9.61 9.36 -3.76
N LEU A 98 10.26 9.78 -2.68
CA LEU A 98 10.96 8.89 -1.75
C LEU A 98 10.53 9.20 -0.31
N ALA A 99 10.10 8.16 0.42
CA ALA A 99 10.02 8.18 1.87
C ALA A 99 11.40 7.82 2.42
N GLN A 100 12.05 8.71 3.17
CA GLN A 100 13.47 8.63 3.52
C GLN A 100 13.67 8.56 5.03
N HIS A 101 14.32 7.50 5.51
CA HIS A 101 14.60 7.31 6.94
C HIS A 101 15.54 8.37 7.51
N ASP A 102 16.30 9.09 6.67
CA ASP A 102 17.00 10.32 7.04
C ASP A 102 16.07 11.48 7.49
N GLY A 103 14.75 11.26 7.51
CA GLY A 103 13.76 12.11 8.19
C GLY A 103 13.01 13.05 7.26
N GLN A 104 12.74 12.61 6.02
CA GLN A 104 12.03 13.45 5.04
C GLN A 104 11.20 12.66 4.04
N VAL A 105 10.24 13.34 3.43
CA VAL A 105 9.71 12.99 2.11
C VAL A 105 10.42 13.85 1.08
N GLY A 106 11.00 13.22 0.06
CA GLY A 106 11.80 13.88 -0.98
C GLY A 106 11.34 13.58 -2.40
N ARG A 107 11.79 14.41 -3.35
CA ARG A 107 11.56 14.31 -4.79
C ARG A 107 12.88 14.25 -5.54
N LEU A 108 13.07 13.23 -6.39
CA LEU A 108 14.21 13.17 -7.29
C LEU A 108 14.04 14.19 -8.43
N THR A 109 15.03 15.06 -8.59
CA THR A 109 15.08 16.05 -9.67
C THR A 109 15.81 15.52 -10.90
N GLU A 110 15.66 16.16 -12.06
CA GLU A 110 16.37 15.81 -13.31
C GLU A 110 17.91 15.84 -13.17
N GLY A 111 18.44 16.53 -12.15
CA GLY A 111 19.87 16.60 -11.85
C GLY A 111 20.36 15.57 -10.82
N GLU A 112 19.63 14.46 -10.62
CA GLU A 112 19.90 13.36 -9.67
C GLU A 112 19.93 13.77 -8.18
N ALA A 113 19.73 15.06 -7.87
CA ALA A 113 19.59 15.54 -6.50
C ALA A 113 18.17 15.31 -5.97
N VAL A 114 18.06 14.93 -4.70
CA VAL A 114 16.76 14.80 -4.00
C VAL A 114 16.41 16.13 -3.30
N GLU A 115 15.31 16.73 -3.72
CA GLU A 115 14.72 17.92 -3.15
C GLU A 115 13.80 17.53 -1.96
N PRO A 116 13.97 18.12 -0.77
CA PRO A 116 13.07 17.85 0.36
C PRO A 116 11.71 18.51 0.15
N LEU A 117 10.63 17.72 0.24
CA LEU A 117 9.25 18.22 0.21
C LEU A 117 8.70 18.44 1.62
N ALA A 118 9.00 17.54 2.56
CA ALA A 118 8.68 17.68 3.98
C ALA A 118 9.78 17.09 4.87
N GLN A 119 10.19 17.83 5.91
CA GLN A 119 11.25 17.42 6.86
C GLN A 119 10.85 17.61 8.34
N SER A 120 9.81 18.39 8.62
CA SER A 120 9.37 18.71 9.98
C SER A 120 7.87 18.99 10.05
N TYR A 121 7.26 18.67 11.19
CA TYR A 121 5.87 18.99 11.52
C TYR A 121 5.82 19.82 12.82
N GLN A 122 5.09 20.94 12.81
CA GLN A 122 5.03 21.91 13.92
C GLN A 122 6.40 22.36 14.48
N GLY A 123 7.46 22.33 13.65
CA GLY A 123 8.82 22.71 14.03
C GLY A 123 9.64 21.60 14.72
N LYS A 124 9.11 20.37 14.80
CA LYS A 124 9.83 19.14 15.17
C LYS A 124 10.18 18.34 13.91
N ARG A 125 11.40 17.80 13.78
CA ARG A 125 11.80 16.89 12.67
C ARG A 125 10.85 15.69 12.57
N LEU A 126 10.56 15.22 11.36
CA LEU A 126 9.89 13.93 11.13
C LEU A 126 10.71 12.78 11.76
N ASN A 127 10.08 11.65 12.10
CA ASN A 127 10.76 10.50 12.67
C ASN A 127 11.68 9.85 11.62
N SER A 128 11.06 9.15 10.68
CA SER A 128 11.68 8.42 9.56
C SER A 128 10.55 7.98 8.61
N PRO A 129 10.12 8.85 7.67
CA PRO A 129 9.06 8.54 6.72
C PRO A 129 9.31 7.21 5.99
N ASN A 130 8.29 6.36 5.95
CA ASN A 130 8.48 4.94 5.69
C ASN A 130 7.88 4.45 4.36
N ASP A 131 6.55 4.44 4.19
CA ASP A 131 5.90 4.21 2.89
C ASP A 131 5.07 5.44 2.50
N LEU A 132 4.81 5.60 1.20
CA LEU A 132 4.01 6.72 0.67
C LEU A 132 3.13 6.32 -0.52
N THR A 133 2.09 7.11 -0.74
CA THR A 133 1.19 7.04 -1.89
C THR A 133 0.81 8.45 -2.31
N VAL A 134 0.43 8.65 -3.58
CA VAL A 134 0.21 9.97 -4.18
C VAL A 134 -1.00 9.91 -5.11
N THR A 135 -1.81 10.97 -5.10
CA THR A 135 -3.01 11.13 -5.91
C THR A 135 -2.72 11.71 -7.30
N ASP A 136 -3.71 11.64 -8.20
CA ASP A 136 -3.72 12.31 -9.50
C ASP A 136 -3.55 13.84 -9.40
N ASP A 137 -3.95 14.47 -8.28
CA ASP A 137 -3.75 15.91 -8.03
C ASP A 137 -2.37 16.25 -7.42
N GLY A 138 -1.60 15.24 -7.01
CA GLY A 138 -0.26 15.38 -6.44
C GLY A 138 -0.19 15.47 -4.91
N THR A 139 -1.30 15.32 -4.21
CA THR A 139 -1.34 15.18 -2.74
C THR A 139 -0.66 13.88 -2.31
N ILE A 140 0.30 13.97 -1.37
CA ILE A 140 1.08 12.82 -0.90
C ILE A 140 0.60 12.39 0.49
N TYR A 141 0.20 11.13 0.65
CA TYR A 141 -0.07 10.51 1.94
C TYR A 141 1.11 9.61 2.33
N PHE A 142 1.61 9.72 3.55
CA PHE A 142 2.76 8.94 4.01
C PHE A 142 2.69 8.57 5.49
N THR A 143 3.47 7.55 5.88
CA THR A 143 3.62 7.10 7.27
C THR A 143 4.95 7.56 7.86
N ASP A 144 4.95 7.95 9.14
CA ASP A 144 6.14 8.40 9.87
C ASP A 144 6.33 7.63 11.20
N PRO A 145 6.61 6.32 11.14
CA PRO A 145 7.08 5.52 12.29
C PRO A 145 8.53 5.87 12.65
N PRO A 146 9.02 5.49 13.85
CA PRO A 146 10.39 5.69 14.29
C PRO A 146 11.22 4.42 14.06
N TYR A 147 11.43 4.06 12.79
CA TYR A 147 12.25 2.90 12.40
C TYR A 147 13.70 3.29 12.05
N GLY A 148 13.90 4.48 11.52
CA GLY A 148 15.21 5.04 11.16
C GLY A 148 15.74 6.10 12.13
N VAL A 149 15.18 6.21 13.34
CA VAL A 149 15.59 7.19 14.35
C VAL A 149 15.60 6.59 15.76
N ASP A 150 16.71 6.74 16.47
CA ASP A 150 16.83 6.36 17.88
C ASP A 150 16.01 7.31 18.78
N GLU A 151 15.49 6.81 19.90
CA GLU A 151 14.62 7.57 20.80
C GLU A 151 15.29 8.85 21.35
N GLU A 152 16.62 8.86 21.55
CA GLU A 152 17.37 10.07 21.94
C GLU A 152 17.44 11.16 20.87
N ASN A 153 17.27 10.81 19.59
CA ASN A 153 17.29 11.73 18.45
C ASN A 153 15.88 12.06 17.93
N ARG A 154 14.84 11.46 18.54
CA ARG A 154 13.47 11.52 18.07
C ARG A 154 12.76 12.78 18.59
N GLU A 155 12.34 13.64 17.67
CA GLU A 155 11.68 14.90 18.04
C GLU A 155 10.15 14.76 18.17
N LEU A 156 9.48 13.95 17.35
CA LEU A 156 8.02 13.75 17.39
C LEU A 156 7.61 12.59 18.31
N ASP A 157 6.82 12.90 19.33
CA ASP A 157 6.32 11.93 20.32
C ASP A 157 5.31 10.93 19.70
N VAL A 158 4.68 11.30 18.59
CA VAL A 158 3.73 10.50 17.81
C VAL A 158 4.42 9.64 16.75
N SER A 159 3.70 8.63 16.25
CA SER A 159 4.01 7.89 15.02
C SER A 159 2.80 8.03 14.10
N GLY A 160 2.91 8.88 13.08
CA GLY A 160 1.75 9.48 12.41
C GLY A 160 1.49 8.98 11.00
N VAL A 161 0.25 9.17 10.55
CA VAL A 161 -0.11 9.22 9.12
C VAL A 161 -0.29 10.68 8.74
N TYR A 162 0.41 11.11 7.70
CA TYR A 162 0.50 12.50 7.26
C TYR A 162 -0.03 12.67 5.84
N ARG A 163 -0.46 13.90 5.54
CA ARG A 163 -0.77 14.39 4.21
C ARG A 163 0.09 15.61 3.91
N LEU A 164 0.67 15.66 2.72
CA LEU A 164 1.38 16.82 2.19
C LEU A 164 0.67 17.29 0.93
N ASP A 165 0.11 18.49 1.00
CA ASP A 165 -0.64 19.12 -0.09
C ASP A 165 0.32 19.68 -1.17
N PRO A 166 -0.11 19.82 -2.44
CA PRO A 166 0.71 20.37 -3.52
C PRO A 166 1.24 21.80 -3.30
N ASP A 167 0.72 22.54 -2.32
CA ASP A 167 1.21 23.87 -1.92
C ASP A 167 2.29 23.83 -0.82
N GLY A 168 2.61 22.63 -0.30
CA GLY A 168 3.55 22.41 0.80
C GLY A 168 2.91 22.31 2.20
N THR A 169 1.58 22.38 2.32
CA THR A 169 0.88 22.23 3.61
C THR A 169 0.98 20.80 4.14
N LEU A 170 1.69 20.60 5.25
CA LEU A 170 1.83 19.32 5.94
C LEU A 170 0.82 19.19 7.09
N THR A 171 -0.05 18.18 7.01
CA THR A 171 -1.12 17.89 7.98
C THR A 171 -0.95 16.50 8.59
N LEU A 172 -0.94 16.41 9.93
CA LEU A 172 -1.12 15.14 10.65
C LEU A 172 -2.59 14.72 10.55
N LEU A 173 -2.86 13.58 9.92
CA LEU A 173 -4.22 13.05 9.76
C LEU A 173 -4.64 12.20 10.96
N THR A 174 -3.75 11.36 11.47
CA THR A 174 -4.01 10.47 12.62
C THR A 174 -2.72 9.98 13.26
N ASP A 175 -2.74 9.85 14.58
CA ASP A 175 -1.67 9.37 15.47
C ASP A 175 -2.00 8.00 16.10
N ARG A 176 -3.11 7.39 15.71
CA ARG A 176 -3.71 6.20 16.34
C ARG A 176 -3.10 4.85 15.90
N PHE A 177 -1.77 4.82 15.78
CA PHE A 177 -0.99 3.66 15.35
C PHE A 177 0.17 3.42 16.33
N ALA A 178 0.49 2.16 16.62
CA ALA A 178 1.69 1.78 17.34
C ALA A 178 2.92 1.90 16.42
N ARG A 179 2.82 1.41 15.18
CA ARG A 179 3.79 1.60 14.10
C ARG A 179 3.06 1.65 12.74
N PRO A 180 2.66 2.84 12.26
CA PRO A 180 2.09 2.96 10.92
C PRO A 180 3.16 2.60 9.89
N ASN A 181 2.87 1.69 8.96
CA ASN A 181 3.85 1.23 7.99
C ASN A 181 3.37 1.39 6.54
N GLY A 182 2.92 0.33 5.86
CA GLY A 182 2.52 0.40 4.46
C GLY A 182 1.26 1.23 4.25
N ILE A 183 1.19 1.94 3.12
CA ILE A 183 0.11 2.87 2.79
C ILE A 183 -0.26 2.86 1.29
N CYS A 184 -1.56 2.88 1.00
CA CYS A 184 -2.07 2.97 -0.38
C CYS A 184 -3.53 3.45 -0.44
N LEU A 185 -3.90 4.04 -1.58
CA LEU A 185 -5.26 4.45 -1.91
C LEU A 185 -6.03 3.35 -2.68
N SER A 186 -7.36 3.41 -2.67
CA SER A 186 -8.20 2.73 -3.67
C SER A 186 -8.02 3.36 -5.07
N PRO A 187 -8.40 2.67 -6.17
CA PRO A 187 -8.21 3.18 -7.53
C PRO A 187 -9.11 4.36 -7.91
N ASP A 188 -10.07 4.68 -7.05
CA ASP A 188 -10.95 5.86 -7.14
C ASP A 188 -10.61 6.91 -6.06
N GLU A 189 -9.46 6.75 -5.39
CA GLU A 189 -8.92 7.58 -4.30
C GLU A 189 -9.83 7.74 -3.06
N SER A 190 -11.00 7.09 -3.04
CA SER A 190 -12.04 7.26 -2.02
C SER A 190 -11.72 6.61 -0.66
N VAL A 191 -10.77 5.67 -0.60
CA VAL A 191 -10.37 4.98 0.62
C VAL A 191 -8.85 4.96 0.77
N LEU A 192 -8.35 5.43 1.91
CA LEU A 192 -6.96 5.30 2.32
C LEU A 192 -6.79 4.07 3.22
N TYR A 193 -5.93 3.15 2.81
CA TYR A 193 -5.50 1.98 3.60
C TYR A 193 -4.14 2.25 4.23
N VAL A 194 -4.00 1.92 5.50
CA VAL A 194 -2.74 1.98 6.25
C VAL A 194 -2.68 0.78 7.18
N ASN A 195 -1.56 0.06 7.25
CA ASN A 195 -1.38 -1.00 8.24
C ASN A 195 -0.56 -0.56 9.46
N ASP A 196 -0.69 -1.32 10.54
CA ASP A 196 0.05 -1.14 11.79
C ASP A 196 0.93 -2.37 12.06
N SER A 197 2.22 -2.26 11.77
CA SER A 197 3.20 -3.33 11.97
C SER A 197 3.40 -3.71 13.44
N GLY A 198 2.95 -2.87 14.39
CA GLY A 198 2.96 -3.15 15.82
C GLY A 198 1.74 -3.94 16.31
N GLU A 199 0.65 -3.96 15.53
CA GLU A 199 -0.61 -4.65 15.87
C GLU A 199 -1.01 -5.75 14.86
N ASN A 200 -0.34 -5.81 13.70
CA ASN A 200 -0.69 -6.66 12.55
C ASN A 200 -2.15 -6.48 12.08
N VAL A 201 -2.59 -5.23 11.99
CA VAL A 201 -3.93 -4.87 11.45
C VAL A 201 -3.83 -3.95 10.24
N VAL A 202 -4.78 -4.08 9.32
CA VAL A 202 -5.05 -3.05 8.31
C VAL A 202 -6.17 -2.16 8.82
N ARG A 203 -5.97 -0.85 8.74
CA ARG A 203 -6.97 0.19 8.99
C ARG A 203 -7.35 0.84 7.65
N ALA A 204 -8.62 1.17 7.49
CA ALA A 204 -9.15 1.87 6.32
C ALA A 204 -9.89 3.13 6.76
N TYR A 205 -9.82 4.18 5.94
CA TYR A 205 -10.44 5.48 6.18
C TYR A 205 -11.08 5.96 4.88
N ASP A 206 -12.23 6.61 4.98
CA ASP A 206 -12.83 7.27 3.81
C ASP A 206 -12.14 8.62 3.61
N VAL A 207 -11.69 8.90 2.38
CA VAL A 207 -11.08 10.18 2.02
C VAL A 207 -12.18 11.22 1.78
N THR A 208 -11.98 12.45 2.25
CA THR A 208 -12.94 13.56 2.06
C THR A 208 -12.54 14.49 0.91
N ASP A 209 -13.50 15.24 0.38
CA ASP A 209 -13.34 16.17 -0.77
C ASP A 209 -12.20 17.20 -0.62
N ASP A 210 -11.69 17.42 0.59
CA ASP A 210 -10.57 18.29 0.95
C ASP A 210 -9.26 17.52 1.27
N GLY A 211 -9.16 16.26 0.83
CA GLY A 211 -8.07 15.33 1.10
C GLY A 211 -7.98 14.89 2.57
N GLY A 212 -8.98 15.17 3.41
CA GLY A 212 -9.03 14.71 4.79
C GLY A 212 -9.33 13.21 4.88
N ILE A 213 -9.39 12.68 6.10
CA ILE A 213 -9.81 11.30 6.35
C ILE A 213 -10.88 11.20 7.43
N THR A 214 -11.81 10.27 7.26
CA THR A 214 -12.92 10.02 8.19
C THR A 214 -13.26 8.52 8.27
N ASN A 215 -14.25 8.16 9.10
CA ASN A 215 -14.81 6.80 9.22
C ASN A 215 -13.75 5.68 9.44
N GLY A 216 -12.67 6.02 10.15
CA GLY A 216 -11.55 5.14 10.41
C GLY A 216 -11.96 3.85 11.11
N ARG A 217 -11.67 2.71 10.47
CA ARG A 217 -12.11 1.37 10.84
C ARG A 217 -10.96 0.37 10.70
N GLN A 218 -10.96 -0.67 11.53
CA GLN A 218 -10.17 -1.86 11.24
C GLN A 218 -10.80 -2.58 10.04
N PHE A 219 -10.01 -2.82 9.01
CA PHE A 219 -10.42 -3.52 7.79
C PHE A 219 -10.09 -5.02 7.89
N ALA A 220 -8.91 -5.35 8.41
CA ALA A 220 -8.47 -6.72 8.66
C ALA A 220 -7.59 -6.80 9.91
N ALA A 221 -7.58 -7.95 10.58
CA ALA A 221 -6.47 -8.39 11.42
C ALA A 221 -5.78 -9.57 10.72
N LEU A 222 -4.45 -9.58 10.72
CA LEU A 222 -3.64 -10.63 10.11
C LEU A 222 -3.11 -11.53 11.23
N GLU A 223 -4.01 -12.34 11.79
CA GLU A 223 -3.69 -13.32 12.83
C GLU A 223 -3.14 -14.61 12.18
N GLY A 224 -1.93 -15.02 12.58
CA GLY A 224 -1.31 -16.26 12.11
C GLY A 224 -0.20 -16.73 13.05
N GLU A 225 0.09 -18.04 13.03
CA GLU A 225 1.16 -18.65 13.85
C GLU A 225 2.55 -18.58 13.17
N GLU A 226 2.60 -18.30 11.86
CA GLU A 226 3.83 -18.17 11.08
C GLU A 226 4.56 -16.83 11.34
N PRO A 227 5.90 -16.76 11.20
CA PRO A 227 6.63 -15.51 11.35
C PRO A 227 6.22 -14.45 10.33
N GLY A 228 6.17 -13.18 10.75
CA GLY A 228 5.94 -12.02 9.89
C GLY A 228 5.12 -10.93 10.57
N ASN A 229 5.16 -9.73 10.00
CA ASN A 229 4.37 -8.56 10.40
C ASN A 229 3.75 -7.92 9.16
N THR A 230 2.75 -7.05 9.35
CA THR A 230 2.30 -6.17 8.26
C THR A 230 3.36 -5.11 7.96
N ASP A 231 3.72 -4.95 6.69
CA ASP A 231 4.78 -4.06 6.21
C ASP A 231 4.31 -3.34 4.92
N GLY A 232 5.04 -3.37 3.80
CA GLY A 232 4.56 -2.82 2.53
C GLY A 232 3.19 -3.35 2.06
N MET A 233 2.36 -2.45 1.50
CA MET A 233 1.06 -2.75 0.88
C MET A 233 0.78 -1.88 -0.37
N LYS A 234 -0.01 -2.40 -1.32
CA LYS A 234 -0.47 -1.69 -2.53
C LYS A 234 -1.86 -2.20 -2.97
N VAL A 235 -2.53 -1.46 -3.86
CA VAL A 235 -3.83 -1.80 -4.45
C VAL A 235 -3.71 -1.89 -5.98
N ASP A 236 -4.44 -2.80 -6.63
CA ASP A 236 -4.51 -2.88 -8.11
C ASP A 236 -5.76 -2.20 -8.70
N ALA A 237 -5.83 -2.15 -10.03
CA ALA A 237 -6.90 -1.50 -10.79
C ALA A 237 -8.31 -2.11 -10.61
N GLU A 238 -8.46 -3.28 -9.99
CA GLU A 238 -9.76 -3.88 -9.63
C GLU A 238 -10.15 -3.55 -8.16
N GLY A 239 -9.36 -2.70 -7.51
CA GLY A 239 -9.50 -2.34 -6.10
C GLY A 239 -8.96 -3.40 -5.16
N ASN A 240 -8.11 -4.31 -5.64
CA ASN A 240 -7.62 -5.43 -4.84
C ASN A 240 -6.49 -4.99 -3.91
N LEU A 241 -6.69 -5.05 -2.58
CA LEU A 241 -5.65 -4.72 -1.60
C LEU A 241 -4.72 -5.90 -1.36
N TYR A 242 -3.41 -5.67 -1.49
CA TYR A 242 -2.30 -6.58 -1.20
C TYR A 242 -1.49 -6.04 -0.02
N THR A 243 -1.19 -6.85 1.00
CA THR A 243 -0.39 -6.45 2.17
C THR A 243 0.44 -7.63 2.71
N THR A 244 1.70 -7.40 3.02
CA THR A 244 2.52 -8.35 3.79
C THR A 244 1.88 -8.66 5.17
N GLY A 245 2.26 -9.79 5.76
CA GLY A 245 1.78 -10.27 7.06
C GLY A 245 2.48 -11.56 7.53
N PRO A 246 2.02 -12.17 8.64
CA PRO A 246 2.44 -13.51 9.06
C PRO A 246 2.38 -14.54 7.93
N GLY A 247 3.47 -15.29 7.74
CA GLY A 247 3.55 -16.36 6.73
C GLY A 247 3.71 -15.89 5.27
N GLY A 248 3.76 -14.59 5.01
CA GLY A 248 3.99 -14.05 3.67
C GLY A 248 3.11 -12.84 3.37
N ILE A 249 2.18 -12.99 2.42
CA ILE A 249 1.38 -11.87 1.92
C ILE A 249 -0.09 -12.28 1.81
N TRP A 250 -0.93 -11.37 2.29
CA TRP A 250 -2.37 -11.47 2.40
C TRP A 250 -3.01 -10.45 1.45
N ILE A 251 -4.16 -10.80 0.90
CA ILE A 251 -4.88 -10.00 -0.07
C ILE A 251 -6.39 -10.15 0.27
N PHE A 252 -7.21 -9.14 -0.02
CA PHE A 252 -8.53 -9.01 0.61
C PHE A 252 -9.65 -8.46 -0.29
N GLY A 253 -10.65 -9.28 -0.67
CA GLY A 253 -11.91 -8.84 -1.29
C GLY A 253 -12.23 -9.28 -2.74
N GLY A 254 -12.94 -8.44 -3.51
CA GLY A 254 -13.95 -8.99 -4.42
C GLY A 254 -15.01 -9.49 -3.44
N PRO A 255 -15.12 -10.81 -3.25
CA PRO A 255 -15.37 -11.37 -1.92
C PRO A 255 -14.09 -11.58 -1.09
N GLU A 256 -13.06 -12.27 -1.62
CA GLU A 256 -11.84 -12.69 -0.87
C GLU A 256 -10.41 -12.38 -1.46
N ARG A 257 -10.11 -12.35 -2.80
CA ARG A 257 -8.87 -11.89 -3.56
C ARG A 257 -7.48 -12.50 -3.21
N MET A 258 -6.61 -12.85 -4.19
CA MET A 258 -5.18 -13.23 -3.98
C MET A 258 -4.13 -12.92 -5.10
N THR A 259 -3.03 -12.25 -4.69
CA THR A 259 -1.59 -12.28 -5.13
C THR A 259 -1.14 -11.67 -6.50
N LEU A 260 0.08 -11.11 -6.79
CA LEU A 260 1.07 -10.29 -6.02
C LEU A 260 2.35 -9.80 -6.80
N TYR A 261 3.11 -8.81 -6.26
CA TYR A 261 4.59 -8.60 -6.42
C TYR A 261 5.27 -8.36 -5.04
N VAL A 262 6.55 -8.74 -4.82
CA VAL A 262 7.13 -8.88 -3.44
C VAL A 262 8.60 -8.44 -3.28
N THR A 263 8.91 -7.70 -2.22
CA THR A 263 10.20 -7.69 -1.51
C THR A 263 10.14 -8.60 -0.27
N ALA A 264 11.20 -9.38 0.01
CA ALA A 264 11.33 -10.08 1.29
C ALA A 264 12.80 -10.34 1.68
N GLN A 265 13.19 -9.78 2.83
CA GLN A 265 14.55 -9.82 3.37
C GLN A 265 15.59 -9.24 2.40
N SER A 266 16.38 -10.09 1.73
CA SER A 266 17.47 -9.70 0.82
C SER A 266 17.20 -10.15 -0.63
N ASN A 267 15.92 -10.29 -0.98
CA ASN A 267 15.45 -10.91 -2.23
C ASN A 267 14.20 -10.20 -2.76
N VAL A 268 14.11 -10.11 -4.09
CA VAL A 268 12.93 -9.61 -4.80
C VAL A 268 12.29 -10.75 -5.58
N TYR A 269 10.95 -10.82 -5.57
CA TYR A 269 10.17 -11.86 -6.23
C TYR A 269 9.05 -11.31 -7.09
N ARG A 270 8.78 -12.00 -8.19
CA ARG A 270 7.76 -11.66 -9.20
C ARG A 270 6.72 -12.77 -9.29
N VAL A 271 5.43 -12.42 -9.32
CA VAL A 271 4.33 -13.35 -9.58
C VAL A 271 3.50 -12.85 -10.78
N PRO A 272 3.33 -13.65 -11.86
CA PRO A 272 2.42 -13.29 -12.97
C PRO A 272 0.96 -13.63 -12.65
N VAL A 273 0.01 -12.78 -13.08
CA VAL A 273 -1.39 -12.80 -12.63
C VAL A 273 -2.37 -12.70 -13.83
N ALA A 274 -3.39 -13.58 -13.90
CA ALA A 274 -4.59 -13.56 -14.77
C ALA A 274 -5.36 -14.92 -14.73
N VAL A 275 -6.70 -14.92 -14.90
CA VAL A 275 -7.55 -16.15 -14.94
C VAL A 275 -8.72 -16.02 -15.95
N PRO A 276 -9.16 -17.11 -16.62
CA PRO A 276 -10.37 -17.14 -17.46
C PRO A 276 -11.57 -17.89 -16.83
N GLY A 277 -12.79 -17.50 -17.22
CA GLY A 277 -14.06 -18.12 -16.80
C GLY A 277 -15.28 -17.63 -17.59
N ALA A 278 -15.09 -17.36 -18.89
CA ALA A 278 -16.16 -17.06 -19.82
C ALA A 278 -16.44 -18.33 -20.64
N GLU A 279 -17.55 -19.00 -20.29
CA GLU A 279 -17.76 -20.47 -20.35
C GLU A 279 -16.97 -21.24 -19.27
#